data_AF-A0A4R7BET2-F1
#
_entry.id   AF-A0A4R7BET2-F1
#
_cell.length_a   1.000
_cell.length_b   1.000
_cell.length_c   1.000
_cell.angle_alpha   90.00
_cell.angle_beta   90.00
_cell.angle_gamma   90.00
#
_symmetry.space_group_name_H-M   'P 1'
#
loop_
_entity.id
_entity.type
_entity.pdbx_description
1 polymer ?
#
loop_
_entity_poly.entity_id
_entity_poly.type
_entity_poly.pdbx_seq_one_letter_code
_entity_poly.pdbx_strand_id
1 'polypeptide(L)'
;MTQDDFEQFDKILEGVTELYGKRLAPFAIEIYWRALQHLDIAVFREAMQRHVTSPDNGQFMPKPADIIRMTQGSSQDKALQAWHKVDKAVRTVGVHRSVAFDDPLIHRAIAEMGGWIMLGNKTEDEWPFVAREFEQRYRAFASRQERPDYPPVLVGISEANNNRKGHDSEPPALIGDAAGAKAVMIAGTQKPLLGITMMDPRQAVQALQLVDKRDVA
;
A
#
# COMPACT_ATOMS: atom_id res chain seq x y z
N MET A 1 -11.49 -18.23 0.48
CA MET A 1 -12.63 -19.13 0.76
C MET A 1 -13.59 -18.99 -0.40
N THR A 2 -14.21 -20.10 -0.77
CA THR A 2 -15.26 -20.19 -1.79
C THR A 2 -16.59 -20.49 -1.12
N GLN A 3 -17.70 -20.44 -1.86
CA GLN A 3 -19.02 -20.73 -1.28
C GLN A 3 -19.09 -22.13 -0.64
N ASP A 4 -18.33 -23.10 -1.15
CA ASP A 4 -18.27 -24.47 -0.62
C ASP A 4 -17.64 -24.53 0.79
N ASP A 5 -16.83 -23.53 1.15
CA ASP A 5 -16.22 -23.44 2.49
C ASP A 5 -17.19 -22.88 3.54
N PHE A 6 -18.38 -22.39 3.14
CA PHE A 6 -19.28 -21.66 4.04
C PHE A 6 -19.74 -22.49 5.23
N GLU A 7 -20.14 -23.76 5.03
CA GLU A 7 -20.55 -24.62 6.14
C GLU A 7 -19.42 -24.86 7.15
N GLN A 8 -18.19 -25.00 6.65
CA GLN A 8 -17.03 -25.21 7.51
C GLN A 8 -16.68 -23.95 8.27
N PHE A 9 -16.76 -22.80 7.61
CA PHE A 9 -16.58 -21.48 8.21
C PHE A 9 -17.60 -21.24 9.33
N ASP A 10 -18.88 -21.50 9.07
CA ASP A 10 -19.98 -21.31 10.02
C ASP A 10 -19.77 -22.16 11.27
N LYS A 11 -19.46 -23.45 11.11
CA LYS A 11 -19.15 -24.35 12.24
C LYS A 11 -18.00 -23.86 13.11
N ILE A 12 -16.94 -23.32 12.52
CA ILE A 12 -15.80 -22.77 13.27
C ILE A 12 -16.24 -21.50 14.02
N LEU A 13 -16.98 -20.62 13.34
CA LEU A 13 -17.45 -19.37 13.92
C LEU A 13 -18.40 -19.63 15.10
N GLU A 14 -19.39 -20.51 14.92
CA GLU A 14 -20.31 -20.94 15.96
C GLU A 14 -19.57 -21.52 17.15
N GLY A 15 -18.66 -22.47 16.91
CA GLY A 15 -17.88 -23.11 17.98
C GLY A 15 -17.08 -22.11 18.81
N VAL A 16 -16.49 -21.08 18.19
CA VAL A 16 -15.80 -20.02 18.92
C VAL A 16 -16.79 -19.08 19.61
N THR A 17 -17.91 -18.72 18.99
CA THR A 17 -18.90 -17.83 19.63
C THR A 17 -19.50 -18.46 20.88
N GLU A 18 -19.66 -19.78 20.89
CA GLU A 18 -20.14 -20.55 22.04
C GLU A 18 -19.19 -20.46 23.23
N LEU A 19 -17.86 -20.47 23.00
CA LEU A 19 -16.86 -20.23 24.05
C LEU A 19 -17.04 -18.87 24.74
N TYR A 20 -17.54 -17.88 24.01
CA TYR A 20 -17.84 -16.54 24.53
C TYR A 20 -19.28 -16.37 25.02
N GLY A 21 -20.07 -17.46 25.07
CA GLY A 21 -21.47 -17.42 25.47
C GLY A 21 -22.36 -16.61 24.52
N LYS A 22 -21.97 -16.46 23.26
CA LYS A 22 -22.71 -15.71 22.23
C LYS A 22 -23.31 -16.65 21.20
N ARG A 23 -24.50 -16.30 20.72
CA ARG A 23 -25.07 -16.85 19.47
C ARG A 23 -25.19 -15.73 18.46
N LEU A 24 -24.64 -15.91 17.28
CA LEU A 24 -24.73 -14.93 16.22
C LEU A 24 -26.07 -15.08 15.50
N ALA A 25 -26.70 -13.95 15.18
CA ALA A 25 -27.81 -13.94 14.24
C ALA A 25 -27.29 -14.29 12.83
N PRO A 26 -28.13 -14.87 11.94
CA PRO A 26 -27.72 -15.21 10.57
C PRO A 26 -27.07 -14.05 9.82
N PHE A 27 -27.62 -12.84 9.97
CA PHE A 27 -27.06 -11.63 9.36
C PHE A 27 -25.65 -11.29 9.87
N ALA A 28 -25.33 -11.58 11.13
CA ALA A 28 -24.00 -11.38 11.66
C ALA A 28 -23.00 -12.38 11.07
N ILE A 29 -23.41 -13.65 10.89
CA ILE A 29 -22.59 -14.67 10.21
C ILE A 29 -22.28 -14.24 8.78
N GLU A 30 -23.26 -13.70 8.04
CA GLU A 30 -23.04 -13.15 6.70
C GLU A 30 -22.05 -11.99 6.67
N ILE A 31 -22.09 -11.08 7.66
CA ILE A 31 -21.11 -9.98 7.76
C ILE A 31 -19.69 -10.54 7.96
N TYR A 32 -19.53 -11.52 8.84
CA TYR A 32 -18.24 -12.19 9.04
C TYR A 32 -17.76 -12.86 7.75
N TRP A 33 -18.65 -13.59 7.06
CA TRP A 33 -18.34 -14.25 5.80
C TRP A 33 -17.86 -13.25 4.75
N ARG A 34 -18.62 -12.18 4.49
CA ARG A 34 -18.25 -11.16 3.49
C ARG A 34 -16.92 -10.49 3.81
N ALA A 35 -16.67 -10.24 5.09
CA ALA A 35 -15.43 -9.61 5.54
C ALA A 35 -14.21 -10.54 5.40
N LEU A 36 -14.38 -11.86 5.56
CA LEU A 36 -13.27 -12.82 5.69
C LEU A 36 -13.13 -13.78 4.51
N GLN A 37 -14.08 -13.84 3.57
CA GLN A 37 -14.08 -14.78 2.42
C GLN A 37 -12.82 -14.70 1.54
N HIS A 38 -12.10 -13.58 1.59
CA HIS A 38 -10.82 -13.39 0.88
C HIS A 38 -9.65 -14.20 1.49
N LEU A 39 -9.78 -14.68 2.73
CA LEU A 39 -8.80 -15.55 3.40
C LEU A 39 -8.99 -17.01 2.98
N ASP A 40 -7.96 -17.83 3.11
CA ASP A 40 -8.08 -19.29 3.04
C ASP A 40 -8.79 -19.84 4.29
N ILE A 41 -9.58 -20.92 4.16
CA ILE A 41 -10.30 -21.53 5.29
C ILE A 41 -9.34 -22.05 6.38
N ALA A 42 -8.18 -22.56 5.99
CA ALA A 42 -7.14 -23.00 6.92
C ALA A 42 -6.56 -21.80 7.69
N VAL A 43 -6.35 -20.67 7.01
CA VAL A 43 -5.86 -19.42 7.61
C VAL A 43 -6.90 -18.86 8.59
N PHE A 44 -8.18 -18.87 8.23
CA PHE A 44 -9.25 -18.47 9.13
C PHE A 44 -9.31 -19.35 10.38
N ARG A 45 -9.26 -20.67 10.22
CA ARG A 45 -9.24 -21.64 11.32
C ARG A 45 -8.08 -21.37 12.28
N GLU A 46 -6.87 -21.22 11.75
CA GLU A 46 -5.67 -20.98 12.55
C GLU A 46 -5.77 -19.66 13.33
N ALA A 47 -6.28 -18.60 12.69
CA ALA A 47 -6.46 -17.31 13.34
C ALA A 47 -7.46 -17.37 14.50
N MET A 48 -8.58 -18.07 14.31
CA MET A 48 -9.57 -18.29 15.36
C MET A 48 -8.98 -19.10 16.52
N GLN A 49 -8.20 -20.15 16.24
CA GLN A 49 -7.53 -20.94 17.27
C GLN A 49 -6.51 -20.10 18.04
N ARG A 50 -5.67 -19.34 17.34
CA ARG A 50 -4.68 -18.44 17.95
C ARG A 50 -5.35 -17.39 18.84
N HIS A 51 -6.52 -16.89 18.44
CA HIS A 51 -7.27 -15.89 19.20
C HIS A 51 -7.74 -16.46 20.53
N VAL A 52 -8.38 -17.64 20.51
CA VAL A 52 -8.89 -18.31 21.71
C VAL A 52 -7.76 -18.64 22.69
N THR A 53 -6.55 -18.91 22.20
CA THR A 53 -5.38 -19.17 23.05
C THR A 53 -4.57 -17.92 23.43
N SER A 54 -5.00 -16.72 23.03
CA SER A 54 -4.26 -15.47 23.31
C SER A 54 -4.63 -14.91 24.69
N PRO A 55 -3.70 -14.82 25.66
CA PRO A 55 -3.98 -14.23 26.97
C PRO A 55 -4.33 -12.73 26.89
N ASP A 56 -3.72 -12.04 25.92
CA ASP A 56 -3.85 -10.59 25.77
C ASP A 56 -5.12 -10.19 25.00
N ASN A 57 -5.49 -10.94 23.96
CA ASN A 57 -6.57 -10.56 23.04
C ASN A 57 -7.77 -11.52 23.08
N GLY A 58 -7.62 -12.72 23.65
CA GLY A 58 -8.63 -13.77 23.66
C GLY A 58 -9.78 -13.56 24.65
N GLN A 59 -9.78 -12.45 25.41
CA GLN A 59 -10.78 -12.16 26.45
C GLN A 59 -12.18 -11.88 25.88
N PHE A 60 -12.26 -11.36 24.65
CA PHE A 60 -13.52 -11.02 23.98
C PHE A 60 -13.62 -11.70 22.62
N MET A 61 -14.87 -11.92 22.17
CA MET A 61 -15.14 -12.41 20.82
C MET A 61 -14.43 -11.53 19.77
N PRO A 62 -13.59 -12.10 18.88
CA PRO A 62 -12.86 -11.32 17.90
C PRO A 62 -13.81 -10.73 16.89
N LYS A 63 -13.63 -9.46 16.53
CA LYS A 63 -14.31 -8.88 15.36
C LYS A 63 -13.61 -9.36 14.08
N PRO A 64 -14.25 -9.29 12.89
CA PRO A 64 -13.57 -9.64 11.64
C PRO A 64 -12.24 -8.89 11.44
N ALA A 65 -12.17 -7.62 11.86
CA ALA A 65 -10.95 -6.83 11.80
C ALA A 65 -9.79 -7.39 12.64
N ASP A 66 -10.08 -8.03 13.79
CA ASP A 66 -9.06 -8.66 14.62
C ASP A 66 -8.46 -9.88 13.92
N ILE A 67 -9.29 -10.69 13.27
CA ILE A 67 -8.87 -11.85 12.47
C ILE A 67 -8.04 -11.41 11.25
N ILE A 68 -8.46 -10.37 10.54
CA ILE A 68 -7.69 -9.79 9.44
C ILE A 68 -6.31 -9.31 9.94
N ARG A 69 -6.27 -8.60 11.07
CA ARG A 69 -5.02 -8.13 11.68
C ARG A 69 -4.10 -9.28 12.07
N MET A 70 -4.63 -10.38 12.61
CA MET A 70 -3.83 -11.55 13.01
C MET A 70 -3.31 -12.38 11.83
N THR A 71 -4.01 -12.35 10.70
CA THR A 71 -3.65 -13.14 9.51
C THR A 71 -2.72 -12.39 8.58
N GLN A 72 -2.92 -11.08 8.41
CA GLN A 72 -2.20 -10.27 7.45
C GLN A 72 -1.23 -9.26 8.08
N GLY A 73 -1.19 -9.15 9.40
CA GLY A 73 -0.54 -8.05 10.10
C GLY A 73 -1.35 -6.76 10.03
N SER A 74 -1.03 -5.79 10.89
CA SER A 74 -1.62 -4.45 10.82
C SER A 74 -1.08 -3.67 9.62
N SER A 75 -1.77 -2.58 9.23
CA SER A 75 -1.24 -1.66 8.23
C SER A 75 0.10 -1.04 8.68
N GLN A 76 0.31 -0.93 9.98
CA GLN A 76 1.58 -0.48 10.57
C GLN A 76 2.69 -1.52 10.39
N ASP A 77 2.42 -2.81 10.60
CA ASP A 77 3.40 -3.88 10.39
C ASP A 77 3.83 -3.95 8.92
N LYS A 78 2.85 -3.85 8.01
CA LYS A 78 3.12 -3.81 6.56
C LYS A 78 3.95 -2.58 6.18
N ALA A 79 3.65 -1.42 6.75
CA ALA A 79 4.40 -0.19 6.49
C ALA A 79 5.85 -0.28 6.98
N LEU A 80 6.07 -0.84 8.16
CA LEU A 80 7.41 -1.05 8.71
C LEU A 80 8.22 -2.04 7.85
N GLN A 81 7.61 -3.15 7.42
CA GLN A 81 8.24 -4.10 6.51
C GLN A 81 8.58 -3.47 5.16
N ALA A 82 7.66 -2.70 4.59
CA ALA A 82 7.87 -1.95 3.36
C ALA A 82 9.02 -0.94 3.52
N TRP A 83 9.06 -0.21 4.62
CA TRP A 83 10.14 0.73 4.92
C TRP A 83 11.49 0.03 5.05
N HIS A 84 11.57 -1.11 5.75
CA HIS A 84 12.80 -1.90 5.83
C HIS A 84 13.32 -2.33 4.46
N LYS A 85 12.43 -2.67 3.50
CA LYS A 85 12.85 -2.96 2.12
C LYS A 85 13.44 -1.71 1.45
N VAL A 86 12.80 -0.56 1.62
CA VAL A 86 13.26 0.73 1.06
C VAL A 86 14.61 1.12 1.64
N ASP A 87 14.76 1.11 2.96
CA ASP A 87 16.02 1.41 3.65
C ASP A 87 17.16 0.52 3.17
N LYS A 88 16.92 -0.80 3.16
CA LYS A 88 17.93 -1.75 2.69
C LYS A 88 18.28 -1.52 1.21
N ALA A 89 17.29 -1.26 0.35
CA ALA A 89 17.53 -0.98 -1.06
C ALA A 89 18.37 0.29 -1.25
N VAL A 90 18.07 1.37 -0.53
CA VAL A 90 18.88 2.61 -0.59
C VAL A 90 20.31 2.34 -0.14
N ARG A 91 20.49 1.64 0.99
CA ARG A 91 21.82 1.36 1.57
C ARG A 91 22.66 0.37 0.75
N THR A 92 22.05 -0.45 -0.10
CA THR A 92 22.76 -1.50 -0.86
C THR A 92 22.88 -1.21 -2.35
N VAL A 93 21.81 -0.75 -2.99
CA VAL A 93 21.77 -0.44 -4.42
C VAL A 93 22.10 1.03 -4.68
N GLY A 94 21.73 1.91 -3.74
CA GLY A 94 21.81 3.35 -3.92
C GLY A 94 20.74 3.89 -4.89
N VAL A 95 20.77 5.21 -5.10
CA VAL A 95 19.76 5.92 -5.92
C VAL A 95 20.17 6.13 -7.37
N HIS A 96 21.38 5.70 -7.75
CA HIS A 96 21.88 5.87 -9.11
C HIS A 96 21.17 4.95 -10.11
N ARG A 97 20.96 3.69 -9.70
CA ARG A 97 20.24 2.70 -10.49
C ARG A 97 18.74 2.77 -10.22
N SER A 98 17.95 2.62 -11.28
CA SER A 98 16.50 2.49 -11.18
C SER A 98 16.10 1.19 -10.48
N VAL A 99 14.98 1.20 -9.76
CA VAL A 99 14.52 0.05 -9.00
C VAL A 99 13.04 -0.24 -9.25
N ALA A 100 12.66 -1.49 -9.07
CA ALA A 100 11.26 -1.90 -8.98
C ALA A 100 11.07 -2.85 -7.80
N PHE A 101 10.19 -2.48 -6.89
CA PHE A 101 9.79 -3.26 -5.73
C PHE A 101 8.66 -4.22 -6.08
N ASP A 102 8.58 -5.30 -5.31
CA ASP A 102 7.50 -6.28 -5.34
C ASP A 102 6.15 -5.78 -4.77
N ASP A 103 6.08 -4.51 -4.37
CA ASP A 103 4.90 -3.89 -3.78
C ASP A 103 4.59 -2.54 -4.46
N PRO A 104 3.42 -2.39 -5.11
CA PRO A 104 3.03 -1.15 -5.78
C PRO A 104 2.82 0.03 -4.82
N LEU A 105 2.48 -0.21 -3.55
CA LEU A 105 2.31 0.86 -2.57
C LEU A 105 3.64 1.50 -2.18
N ILE A 106 4.76 0.75 -2.27
CA ILE A 106 6.10 1.31 -2.12
C ILE A 106 6.37 2.33 -3.23
N HIS A 107 6.05 1.97 -4.48
CA HIS A 107 6.21 2.85 -5.64
C HIS A 107 5.38 4.12 -5.49
N ARG A 108 4.11 3.97 -5.10
CA ARG A 108 3.22 5.11 -4.87
C ARG A 108 3.77 6.04 -3.79
N ALA A 109 4.09 5.49 -2.61
CA ALA A 109 4.55 6.29 -1.47
C ALA A 109 5.83 7.06 -1.79
N ILE A 110 6.82 6.39 -2.42
CA ILE A 110 8.07 7.05 -2.83
C ILE A 110 7.82 8.11 -3.91
N ALA A 111 6.95 7.84 -4.88
CA ALA A 111 6.63 8.81 -5.92
C ALA A 111 6.05 10.10 -5.33
N GLU A 112 5.17 10.00 -4.33
CA GLU A 112 4.62 11.18 -3.68
C GLU A 112 5.60 11.90 -2.73
N MET A 113 6.67 11.22 -2.32
CA MET A 113 7.79 11.81 -1.55
C MET A 113 8.84 12.47 -2.46
N GLY A 114 8.58 12.55 -3.77
CA GLY A 114 9.48 13.17 -4.76
C GLY A 114 10.33 12.17 -5.55
N GLY A 115 10.07 10.87 -5.41
CA GLY A 115 10.72 9.82 -6.20
C GLY A 115 12.02 9.28 -5.59
N TRP A 116 12.59 8.30 -6.26
CA TRP A 116 13.73 7.52 -5.75
C TRP A 116 15.01 8.33 -5.58
N ILE A 117 15.31 9.19 -6.56
CA ILE A 117 16.49 10.07 -6.52
C ILE A 117 16.48 10.97 -5.27
N MET A 118 15.30 11.44 -4.85
CA MET A 118 15.17 12.35 -3.71
C MET A 118 15.56 11.71 -2.38
N LEU A 119 15.46 10.38 -2.24
CA LEU A 119 15.92 9.68 -1.03
C LEU A 119 17.43 9.78 -0.83
N GLY A 120 18.21 9.86 -1.91
CA GLY A 120 19.67 9.99 -1.84
C GLY A 120 20.15 11.38 -1.44
N ASN A 121 19.26 12.38 -1.44
CA ASN A 121 19.57 13.74 -0.98
C ASN A 121 19.35 13.92 0.53
N LYS A 122 18.88 12.88 1.23
CA LYS A 122 18.55 12.92 2.65
C LYS A 122 19.76 12.51 3.48
N THR A 123 19.93 13.19 4.60
CA THR A 123 20.96 12.91 5.60
C THR A 123 20.51 11.82 6.59
N GLU A 124 21.46 11.20 7.30
CA GLU A 124 21.13 10.20 8.34
C GLU A 124 20.27 10.81 9.47
N ASP A 125 20.46 12.09 9.80
CA ASP A 125 19.65 12.79 10.81
C ASP A 125 18.20 13.02 10.35
N GLU A 126 17.98 13.18 9.04
CA GLU A 126 16.64 13.27 8.45
C GLU A 126 15.98 11.91 8.27
N TRP A 127 16.76 10.83 8.23
CA TRP A 127 16.29 9.49 7.87
C TRP A 127 15.10 8.99 8.71
N PRO A 128 15.05 9.23 10.04
CA PRO A 128 13.88 8.88 10.85
C PRO A 128 12.61 9.68 10.51
N PHE A 129 12.74 10.87 9.93
CA PHE A 129 11.60 11.67 9.46
C PHE A 129 11.10 11.14 8.12
N VAL A 130 12.02 10.79 7.22
CA VAL A 130 11.71 10.13 5.93
C VAL A 130 10.98 8.81 6.18
N ALA A 131 11.45 8.00 7.14
CA ALA A 131 10.80 6.76 7.55
C ALA A 131 9.34 6.98 7.96
N ARG A 132 9.11 7.94 8.86
CA ARG A 132 7.76 8.26 9.36
C ARG A 132 6.83 8.78 8.27
N GLU A 133 7.34 9.65 7.39
CA GLU A 133 6.57 10.17 6.26
C GLU A 133 6.17 9.06 5.29
N PHE A 134 7.12 8.17 4.96
CA PHE A 134 6.86 7.00 4.13
C PHE A 134 5.79 6.09 4.76
N GLU A 135 5.99 5.71 6.03
CA GLU A 135 5.08 4.82 6.74
C GLU A 135 3.66 5.41 6.81
N GLN A 136 3.53 6.71 7.06
CA GLN A 136 2.23 7.38 7.11
C GLN A 136 1.49 7.32 5.76
N ARG A 137 2.18 7.63 4.67
CA ARG A 137 1.61 7.58 3.30
C ARG A 137 1.25 6.15 2.90
N TYR A 138 2.17 5.20 3.12
CA TYR A 138 1.92 3.78 2.85
C TYR A 138 0.68 3.27 3.60
N ARG A 139 0.57 3.58 4.90
CA ARG A 139 -0.59 3.19 5.73
C ARG A 139 -1.90 3.77 5.21
N ALA A 140 -1.88 5.00 4.68
CA ALA A 140 -3.07 5.62 4.13
C ALA A 140 -3.65 4.80 2.96
N PHE A 141 -2.81 4.32 2.05
CA PHE A 141 -3.25 3.43 0.96
C PHE A 141 -3.63 2.03 1.45
N ALA A 142 -2.76 1.43 2.28
CA ALA A 142 -2.95 0.06 2.76
C ALA A 142 -4.24 -0.10 3.58
N SER A 143 -4.61 0.91 4.39
CA SER A 143 -5.82 0.88 5.21
C SER A 143 -7.12 0.96 4.39
N ARG A 144 -7.08 1.60 3.21
CA ARG A 144 -8.25 1.73 2.33
C ARG A 144 -8.37 0.61 1.30
N GLN A 145 -7.38 -0.30 1.26
CA GLN A 145 -7.25 -1.33 0.22
C GLN A 145 -7.27 -0.74 -1.20
N GLU A 146 -6.87 0.51 -1.35
CA GLU A 146 -6.79 1.20 -2.64
C GLU A 146 -5.53 0.75 -3.39
N ARG A 147 -5.67 0.61 -4.71
CA ARG A 147 -4.54 0.48 -5.63
C ARG A 147 -4.47 1.76 -6.48
N PRO A 148 -3.91 2.85 -5.95
CA PRO A 148 -3.76 4.09 -6.70
C PRO A 148 -2.80 3.90 -7.86
N ASP A 149 -2.85 4.81 -8.84
CA ASP A 149 -1.86 4.88 -9.90
C ASP A 149 -0.43 5.07 -9.34
N TYR A 150 0.53 4.28 -9.82
CA TYR A 150 1.93 4.29 -9.40
C TYR A 150 2.87 4.13 -10.61
N PRO A 151 4.11 4.64 -10.54
CA PRO A 151 5.07 4.48 -11.62
C PRO A 151 5.56 3.03 -11.69
N PRO A 152 5.71 2.42 -12.88
CA PRO A 152 6.16 1.03 -13.02
C PRO A 152 7.60 0.83 -12.52
N VAL A 153 8.43 1.86 -12.64
CA VAL A 153 9.83 1.87 -12.20
C VAL A 153 10.10 3.15 -11.44
N LEU A 154 10.85 3.03 -10.36
CA LEU A 154 11.39 4.15 -9.61
C LEU A 154 12.74 4.55 -10.24
N VAL A 155 12.68 5.54 -11.13
CA VAL A 155 13.81 5.98 -11.96
C VAL A 155 14.96 6.50 -11.11
N GLY A 156 16.15 5.96 -11.34
CA GLY A 156 17.40 6.40 -10.73
C GLY A 156 18.12 7.47 -11.55
N ILE A 157 19.20 8.03 -10.98
CA ILE A 157 19.96 9.13 -11.57
C ILE A 157 20.50 8.78 -12.97
N SER A 158 21.00 7.56 -13.17
CA SER A 158 21.60 7.14 -14.42
C SER A 158 20.58 7.10 -15.56
N GLU A 159 19.42 6.48 -15.32
CA GLU A 159 18.34 6.41 -16.31
C GLU A 159 17.76 7.80 -16.60
N ALA A 160 17.55 8.63 -15.57
CA ALA A 160 17.07 10.01 -15.77
C ALA A 160 18.02 10.81 -16.69
N ASN A 161 19.33 10.66 -16.50
CA ASN A 161 20.34 11.33 -17.32
C ASN A 161 20.42 10.76 -18.74
N ASN A 162 20.34 9.43 -18.89
CA ASN A 162 20.40 8.76 -20.19
C ASN A 162 19.17 9.09 -21.04
N ASN A 163 17.98 9.03 -20.46
CA ASN A 163 16.72 9.38 -21.13
C ASN A 163 16.75 10.83 -21.65
N ARG A 164 17.29 11.77 -20.86
CA ARG A 164 17.45 13.17 -21.28
C ARG A 164 18.40 13.33 -22.47
N LYS A 165 19.39 12.45 -22.61
CA LYS A 165 20.41 12.48 -23.67
C LYS A 165 20.07 11.54 -24.85
N GLY A 166 18.97 10.79 -24.77
CA GLY A 166 18.60 9.80 -25.79
C GLY A 166 19.51 8.56 -25.82
N HIS A 167 20.12 8.21 -24.68
CA HIS A 167 20.92 6.99 -24.55
C HIS A 167 20.11 5.86 -23.92
N ASP A 168 20.53 4.62 -24.19
CA ASP A 168 19.97 3.43 -23.55
C ASP A 168 20.24 3.44 -22.04
N SER A 169 19.30 2.88 -21.28
CA SER A 169 19.38 2.75 -19.82
C SER A 169 19.50 1.29 -19.42
N GLU A 170 20.29 1.03 -18.38
CA GLU A 170 20.38 -0.30 -17.78
C GLU A 170 19.02 -0.73 -17.20
N PRO A 171 18.71 -2.04 -17.18
CA PRO A 171 17.48 -2.52 -16.59
C PRO A 171 17.43 -2.23 -15.07
N PRO A 172 16.24 -1.98 -14.50
CA PRO A 172 16.09 -1.70 -13.09
C PRO A 172 16.43 -2.92 -12.22
N ALA A 173 16.91 -2.67 -11.00
CA ALA A 173 17.07 -3.72 -10.01
C ALA A 173 15.71 -4.11 -9.42
N LEU A 174 15.43 -5.41 -9.38
CA LEU A 174 14.22 -5.95 -8.76
C LEU A 174 14.44 -6.14 -7.27
N ILE A 175 13.60 -5.52 -6.43
CA ILE A 175 13.73 -5.53 -4.98
C ILE A 175 12.60 -6.36 -4.36
N GLY A 176 12.97 -7.33 -3.52
CA GLY A 176 12.03 -8.28 -2.91
C GLY A 176 11.83 -9.52 -3.79
N ASP A 177 10.59 -9.97 -3.92
CA ASP A 177 10.26 -11.07 -4.84
C ASP A 177 10.40 -10.64 -6.31
N ALA A 178 11.26 -11.31 -7.06
CA ALA A 178 11.56 -10.92 -8.44
C ALA A 178 10.37 -11.09 -9.39
N ALA A 179 9.51 -12.09 -9.15
CA ALA A 179 8.31 -12.27 -9.97
C ALA A 179 7.27 -11.18 -9.68
N GLY A 180 7.05 -10.88 -8.39
CA GLY A 180 6.20 -9.80 -7.92
C GLY A 180 6.66 -8.43 -8.43
N ALA A 181 7.95 -8.13 -8.35
CA ALA A 181 8.50 -6.87 -8.87
C ALA A 181 8.26 -6.71 -10.37
N LYS A 182 8.42 -7.78 -11.16
CA LYS A 182 8.07 -7.76 -12.59
C LYS A 182 6.58 -7.52 -12.82
N ALA A 183 5.71 -8.15 -12.02
CA ALA A 183 4.27 -7.94 -12.12
C ALA A 183 3.88 -6.48 -11.80
N VAL A 184 4.50 -5.87 -10.78
CA VAL A 184 4.35 -4.45 -10.44
C VAL A 184 4.81 -3.56 -11.60
N MET A 185 5.97 -3.85 -12.20
CA MET A 185 6.43 -3.10 -13.37
C MET A 185 5.45 -3.14 -14.55
N ILE A 186 4.87 -4.32 -14.83
CA ILE A 186 3.93 -4.48 -15.94
C ILE A 186 2.61 -3.74 -15.68
N ALA A 187 2.15 -3.74 -14.43
CA ALA A 187 0.86 -3.16 -14.05
C ALA A 187 0.91 -1.65 -13.73
N GLY A 188 2.10 -1.06 -13.60
CA GLY A 188 2.27 0.37 -13.32
C GLY A 188 1.84 1.27 -14.49
N THR A 189 1.58 2.54 -14.20
CA THR A 189 1.15 3.53 -15.19
C THR A 189 2.28 4.46 -15.61
N GLN A 190 2.36 4.77 -16.91
CA GLN A 190 3.25 5.79 -17.44
C GLN A 190 2.59 7.18 -17.49
N LYS A 191 1.31 7.28 -17.14
CA LYS A 191 0.61 8.57 -17.10
C LYS A 191 1.13 9.41 -15.93
N PRO A 192 1.18 10.75 -16.07
CA PRO A 192 1.42 11.63 -14.94
C PRO A 192 0.43 11.31 -13.81
N LEU A 193 0.94 11.09 -12.60
CA LEU A 193 0.13 10.78 -11.42
C LEU A 193 -0.80 11.93 -11.02
N LEU A 194 -0.54 13.13 -11.54
CA LEU A 194 -1.37 14.30 -11.41
C LEU A 194 -1.75 14.80 -12.82
N GLY A 195 -3.05 14.98 -13.06
CA GLY A 195 -3.55 15.57 -14.30
C GLY A 195 -3.28 17.07 -14.35
N ILE A 196 -2.05 17.45 -14.70
CA ILE A 196 -1.69 18.86 -14.88
C ILE A 196 -2.11 19.29 -16.29
N THR A 197 -3.08 20.20 -16.38
CA THR A 197 -3.47 20.85 -17.63
C THR A 197 -2.94 22.27 -17.63
N MET A 198 -2.05 22.58 -18.57
CA MET A 198 -1.55 23.95 -18.73
C MET A 198 -2.62 24.77 -19.46
N MET A 199 -3.11 25.84 -18.82
CA MET A 199 -4.03 26.78 -19.45
C MET A 199 -3.29 27.63 -20.49
N ASP A 200 -3.94 27.89 -21.62
CA ASP A 200 -3.38 28.80 -22.64
C ASP A 200 -3.15 30.21 -22.03
N PRO A 201 -1.98 30.85 -22.28
CA PRO A 201 -1.67 32.14 -21.68
C PRO A 201 -2.71 33.24 -21.97
N ARG A 202 -3.37 33.22 -23.14
CA ARG A 202 -4.41 34.21 -23.48
C ARG A 202 -5.69 33.94 -22.70
N GLN A 203 -6.06 32.67 -22.54
CA GLN A 203 -7.18 32.27 -21.69
C GLN A 203 -6.93 32.63 -20.21
N ALA A 204 -5.69 32.48 -19.74
CA ALA A 204 -5.31 32.87 -18.38
C ALA A 204 -5.45 34.38 -18.15
N VAL A 205 -4.97 35.21 -19.08
CA VAL A 205 -5.11 36.68 -18.99
C VAL A 205 -6.58 37.08 -18.98
N GLN A 206 -7.41 36.49 -19.84
CA GLN A 206 -8.85 36.79 -19.88
C GLN A 206 -9.56 36.37 -18.60
N ALA A 207 -9.24 35.20 -18.04
CA ALA A 207 -9.80 34.73 -16.78
C ALA A 207 -9.44 35.64 -15.61
N LEU A 208 -8.17 36.07 -15.51
CA LEU A 208 -7.70 36.95 -14.44
C LEU A 208 -8.31 38.36 -14.54
N GLN A 209 -8.45 38.91 -15.76
CA GLN A 209 -9.13 40.18 -15.97
C GLN A 209 -10.63 40.16 -15.62
N LEU A 210 -11.28 38.99 -15.69
CA LEU A 210 -12.66 38.81 -15.26
C LEU A 210 -12.79 38.73 -13.73
N VAL A 211 -11.73 38.34 -13.02
CA VAL A 211 -11.70 38.34 -11.54
C VAL A 211 -11.59 39.78 -11.02
N ASP A 212 -10.68 40.59 -11.58
CA ASP A 212 -10.53 42.00 -11.18
C ASP A 212 -11.81 42.82 -11.39
N LYS A 213 -12.63 42.47 -12.37
CA LYS A 213 -13.93 43.15 -12.62
C LYS A 213 -15.03 42.73 -11.64
N ARG A 214 -14.89 41.60 -10.96
CA ARG A 214 -15.85 41.12 -9.95
C ARG A 214 -15.61 41.73 -8.58
N ASP A 215 -14.38 42.14 -8.27
CA ASP A 215 -14.02 42.79 -7.00
C ASP A 215 -14.27 44.32 -6.98
N VAL A 216 -14.73 44.89 -8.10
CA VAL A 216 -14.99 46.34 -8.28
C VAL A 216 -16.49 46.63 -8.49
N ALA A 217 -17.36 45.63 -8.30
CA ALA A 217 -18.83 45.75 -8.34
C ALA A 217 -19.43 45.47 -6.95
#